data_AF-A0A358SLK9-F1
#
_entry.id   AF-A0A358SLK9-F1
#
_cell.length_a   1.000
_cell.length_b   1.000
_cell.length_c   1.000
_cell.angle_alpha   90.00
_cell.angle_beta   90.00
_cell.angle_gamma   90.00
#
_symmetry.space_group_name_H-M   'P 1'
#
loop_
_entity.id
_entity.type
_entity.pdbx_description
1 polymer ?
#
loop_
_entity_poly.entity_id
_entity_poly.type
_entity_poly.pdbx_seq_one_letter_code
_entity_poly.pdbx_strand_id
1 'polypeptide(L)'
;MRWWMPATVLVLAGAASVYLRSREVPFIEPILIGIGLLTALLLGLWYIFLTGLRWRTRLLLVLISAGFLAGLYFGVQRFTRMEGSIGGSGIPRLVWKWSPRREGPARALKLEPEAASPAQPAGAVPLPEGAFPQFLGPDRSGILTGIPLRCDWDRSPPKAIWRQPIGLGWSAFAVSGQHAITQEQRREDELIVCYELPTGRALWAHTNRVRFSETLGGDGPRATPTLHQGCVYAMGATGILDCLEEATGKLIWSRDVLGENHLSNLSWGKSCSPLLAQDLVVVTGGEQREKTLLAYEAATGKPV
;
A
#
# COMPACT_ATOMS: atom_id res chain seq x y z
N MET A 1 35.17 -28.67 -31.03
CA MET A 1 34.06 -27.81 -30.56
C MET A 1 34.62 -26.88 -29.48
N ARG A 2 34.49 -25.55 -29.63
CA ARG A 2 35.21 -24.57 -28.80
C ARG A 2 34.50 -24.33 -27.47
N TRP A 3 34.53 -25.33 -26.57
CA TRP A 3 33.82 -25.33 -25.28
C TRP A 3 34.36 -24.33 -24.25
N TRP A 4 35.56 -23.79 -24.47
CA TRP A 4 36.12 -22.76 -23.58
C TRP A 4 35.31 -21.45 -23.60
N MET A 5 34.64 -21.13 -24.72
CA MET A 5 33.82 -19.91 -24.85
C MET A 5 32.59 -19.93 -23.93
N PRO A 6 31.70 -20.96 -23.96
CA PRO A 6 30.56 -21.02 -23.04
C PRO A 6 31.02 -21.14 -21.58
N ALA A 7 32.11 -21.85 -21.31
CA ALA A 7 32.69 -21.92 -19.97
C ALA A 7 33.12 -20.54 -19.46
N THR A 8 33.78 -19.73 -20.30
CA THR A 8 34.20 -18.36 -19.93
C THR A 8 32.99 -17.46 -19.66
N VAL A 9 31.96 -17.52 -20.50
CA VAL A 9 30.73 -16.72 -20.31
C VAL A 9 30.06 -17.07 -18.98
N LEU A 10 29.93 -18.36 -18.66
CA LEU A 10 29.33 -18.82 -17.40
C LEU A 10 30.15 -18.41 -16.17
N VAL A 11 31.48 -18.53 -16.24
CA VAL A 11 32.38 -18.13 -15.15
C VAL A 11 32.31 -16.62 -14.90
N LEU A 12 32.33 -15.80 -15.96
CA LEU A 12 32.23 -14.34 -15.83
C LEU A 12 30.88 -13.92 -15.27
N ALA A 13 29.77 -14.51 -15.74
CA ALA A 13 28.44 -14.24 -15.23
C ALA A 13 28.29 -14.65 -13.75
N GLY A 14 28.83 -15.81 -13.37
CA GLY A 14 28.86 -16.28 -11.99
C GLY A 14 29.68 -15.36 -11.08
N ALA A 15 30.89 -15.01 -11.50
CA ALA A 15 31.78 -14.11 -10.76
C ALA A 15 31.15 -12.71 -10.58
N ALA A 16 30.56 -12.15 -11.64
CA ALA A 16 29.85 -10.87 -11.58
C ALA A 16 28.65 -10.94 -10.62
N SER A 17 27.89 -12.04 -10.63
CA SER A 17 26.74 -12.22 -9.75
C SER A 17 27.14 -12.33 -8.28
N VAL A 18 28.21 -13.07 -7.96
CA VAL A 18 28.76 -13.18 -6.60
C VAL A 18 29.32 -11.85 -6.13
N TYR A 19 30.08 -11.15 -6.99
CA TYR A 19 30.61 -9.83 -6.68
C TYR A 19 29.51 -8.81 -6.40
N LEU A 20 28.47 -8.75 -7.23
CA LEU A 20 27.34 -7.86 -7.01
C LEU A 20 26.60 -8.20 -5.72
N ARG A 21 26.40 -9.48 -5.39
CA ARG A 21 25.77 -9.90 -4.11
C ARG A 21 26.61 -9.54 -2.88
N SER A 22 27.93 -9.44 -3.03
CA SER A 22 28.81 -8.98 -1.95
C SER A 22 28.77 -7.46 -1.72
N ARG A 23 28.06 -6.72 -2.57
CA ARG A 23 27.91 -5.26 -2.49
C ARG A 23 26.44 -4.94 -2.21
N GLU A 24 26.19 -3.99 -1.32
CA GLU A 24 24.83 -3.49 -1.08
C GLU A 24 24.40 -2.54 -2.20
N VAL A 25 24.26 -3.09 -3.42
CA VAL A 25 23.84 -2.32 -4.59
C VAL A 25 22.31 -2.25 -4.62
N PRO A 26 21.71 -1.05 -4.71
CA PRO A 26 20.27 -0.94 -4.92
C PRO A 26 19.89 -1.57 -6.27
N PHE A 27 18.71 -2.19 -6.34
CA PHE A 27 18.20 -2.86 -7.56
C PHE A 27 19.04 -4.06 -8.04
N ILE A 28 19.69 -4.77 -7.11
CA ILE A 28 20.52 -5.95 -7.46
C ILE A 28 19.75 -7.02 -8.26
N GLU A 29 18.50 -7.30 -7.91
CA GLU A 29 17.71 -8.36 -8.56
C GLU A 29 17.46 -8.10 -10.06
N PRO A 30 17.00 -6.90 -10.49
CA PRO A 30 16.96 -6.54 -11.91
C PRO A 30 18.30 -6.69 -12.64
N ILE A 31 19.41 -6.33 -12.00
CA ILE A 31 20.75 -6.41 -12.60
C ILE A 31 21.14 -7.88 -12.82
N LEU A 32 20.89 -8.75 -11.83
CA LEU A 32 21.16 -10.18 -11.94
C LEU A 32 20.31 -10.85 -13.04
N ILE A 33 19.04 -10.44 -13.18
CA ILE A 33 18.19 -10.88 -14.30
C ILE A 33 18.80 -10.46 -15.64
N GLY A 34 19.26 -9.21 -15.75
CA GLY A 34 19.95 -8.71 -16.95
C GLY A 34 21.20 -9.51 -17.31
N ILE A 35 22.04 -9.85 -16.33
CA ILE A 35 23.23 -10.70 -16.52
C ILE A 35 22.83 -12.09 -17.01
N GLY A 36 21.77 -12.67 -16.44
CA GLY A 36 21.22 -13.96 -16.89
C GLY A 36 20.75 -13.93 -18.35
N LEU A 37 20.02 -12.88 -18.75
CA LEU A 37 19.55 -12.70 -20.13
C LEU A 37 20.70 -12.51 -21.11
N LEU A 38 21.70 -11.70 -20.77
CA LEU A 38 22.90 -11.50 -21.59
C LEU A 38 23.70 -12.80 -21.74
N THR A 39 23.83 -13.57 -20.66
CA THR A 39 24.48 -14.89 -20.66
C THR A 39 23.77 -15.85 -21.60
N ALA A 40 22.44 -15.94 -21.50
CA ALA A 40 21.62 -16.78 -22.37
C ALA A 40 21.76 -16.36 -23.85
N LEU A 41 21.80 -15.05 -24.14
CA LEU A 41 22.02 -14.52 -25.49
C LEU A 41 23.39 -14.93 -26.04
N LEU A 42 24.47 -14.73 -25.28
CA LEU A 42 25.84 -15.06 -25.70
C LEU A 42 26.02 -16.57 -25.93
N LEU A 43 25.44 -17.40 -25.06
CA LEU A 43 25.44 -18.86 -25.23
C LEU A 43 24.61 -19.28 -26.45
N GLY A 44 23.47 -18.63 -26.69
CA GLY A 44 22.65 -18.83 -27.88
C GLY A 44 23.39 -18.46 -29.18
N LEU A 45 24.10 -17.33 -29.20
CA LEU A 45 24.93 -16.92 -30.34
C LEU A 45 26.09 -17.89 -30.57
N TRP A 46 26.79 -18.31 -29.52
CA TRP A 46 27.83 -19.34 -29.63
C TRP A 46 27.24 -20.65 -30.20
N TYR A 47 26.06 -21.04 -29.72
CA TYR A 47 25.38 -22.25 -30.18
C TYR A 47 25.03 -22.18 -31.68
N ILE A 48 24.48 -21.06 -32.15
CA ILE A 48 24.05 -20.84 -33.53
C ILE A 48 25.23 -20.76 -34.49
N PHE A 49 26.33 -20.09 -34.12
CA PHE A 49 27.41 -19.78 -35.08
C PHE A 49 28.64 -20.68 -34.93
N LEU A 50 28.98 -21.15 -33.73
CA LEU A 50 30.30 -21.72 -33.42
C LEU A 50 30.29 -23.22 -33.07
N THR A 51 29.13 -23.86 -33.10
CA THR A 51 29.01 -25.33 -32.95
C THR A 51 29.35 -26.05 -34.26
N GLY A 52 29.62 -27.36 -34.21
CA GLY A 52 29.85 -28.20 -35.39
C GLY A 52 28.58 -28.78 -36.02
N LEU A 53 27.40 -28.40 -35.50
CA LEU A 53 26.11 -28.99 -35.87
C LEU A 53 25.63 -28.49 -37.24
N ARG A 54 24.77 -29.25 -37.95
CA ARG A 54 24.16 -28.78 -39.21
C ARG A 54 23.24 -27.57 -38.94
N TRP A 55 23.26 -26.57 -39.83
CA TRP A 55 22.49 -25.32 -39.67
C TRP A 55 20.99 -25.54 -39.42
N ARG A 56 20.38 -26.51 -40.12
CA ARG A 56 18.97 -26.90 -39.92
C ARG A 56 18.68 -27.39 -38.50
N THR A 57 19.59 -28.15 -37.90
CA THR A 57 19.48 -28.65 -36.52
C THR A 57 19.59 -27.51 -35.51
N ARG A 58 20.47 -26.53 -35.78
CA ARG A 58 20.64 -25.34 -34.92
C ARG A 58 19.36 -24.51 -34.89
N LEU A 59 18.81 -24.18 -36.06
CA LEU A 59 17.57 -23.41 -36.18
C LEU A 59 16.39 -24.13 -35.52
N LEU A 60 16.25 -25.44 -35.74
CA LEU A 60 15.17 -26.22 -35.15
C LEU A 60 15.20 -26.20 -33.62
N LEU A 61 16.38 -26.38 -33.01
CA LEU A 61 16.53 -26.35 -31.56
C LEU A 61 16.33 -24.95 -30.96
N VAL A 62 16.75 -23.89 -31.67
CA VAL A 62 16.45 -22.51 -31.28
C VAL A 62 14.95 -22.25 -31.30
N LEU A 63 14.24 -22.67 -32.36
CA LEU A 63 12.79 -22.51 -32.45
C LEU A 63 12.05 -23.32 -31.38
N ILE A 64 12.48 -24.55 -31.08
CA ILE A 64 11.93 -25.36 -29.99
C ILE A 64 12.16 -24.68 -28.64
N SER A 65 13.38 -24.17 -28.39
CA SER A 65 13.71 -23.51 -27.13
C SER A 65 12.94 -22.20 -26.96
N ALA A 66 12.83 -21.40 -28.02
CA ALA A 66 12.03 -20.19 -28.04
C ALA A 66 10.55 -20.50 -27.83
N GLY A 67 10.02 -21.53 -28.50
CA GLY A 67 8.65 -22.01 -28.33
C GLY A 67 8.37 -22.51 -26.92
N PHE A 68 9.32 -23.24 -26.31
CA PHE A 68 9.22 -23.71 -24.93
C PHE A 68 9.26 -22.56 -23.93
N LEU A 69 10.18 -21.59 -24.10
CA LEU A 69 10.27 -20.41 -23.25
C LEU A 69 9.02 -19.53 -23.37
N ALA A 70 8.52 -19.33 -24.59
CA ALA A 70 7.26 -18.63 -24.82
C ALA A 70 6.10 -19.38 -24.16
N GLY A 71 6.02 -20.71 -24.34
CA GLY A 71 5.03 -21.56 -23.69
C GLY A 71 5.08 -21.49 -22.17
N LEU A 72 6.28 -21.49 -21.58
CA LEU A 72 6.48 -21.33 -20.15
C LEU A 72 6.05 -19.94 -19.68
N TYR A 73 6.46 -18.88 -20.39
CA TYR A 73 6.09 -17.50 -20.09
C TYR A 73 4.57 -17.30 -20.14
N PHE A 74 3.93 -17.70 -21.25
CA PHE A 74 2.49 -17.62 -21.40
C PHE A 74 1.77 -18.53 -20.40
N GLY A 75 2.29 -19.72 -20.10
CA GLY A 75 1.77 -20.60 -19.07
C GLY A 75 1.79 -19.94 -17.69
N VAL A 76 2.95 -19.42 -17.28
CA VAL A 76 3.11 -18.67 -16.03
C VAL A 76 2.14 -17.49 -15.98
N GLN A 77 2.07 -16.65 -17.02
CA GLN A 77 1.13 -15.53 -17.06
C GLN A 77 -0.34 -15.97 -17.07
N ARG A 78 -0.64 -17.14 -17.67
CA ARG A 78 -2.00 -17.66 -17.77
C ARG A 78 -2.50 -18.16 -16.42
N PHE A 79 -1.63 -18.77 -15.63
CA PHE A 79 -1.97 -19.46 -14.37
C PHE A 79 -1.61 -18.68 -13.10
N THR A 80 -0.72 -17.69 -13.18
CA THR A 80 -0.26 -16.92 -12.03
C THR A 80 -0.66 -15.46 -12.15
N ARG A 81 -0.83 -14.80 -11.00
CA ARG A 81 -0.99 -13.36 -10.86
C ARG A 81 0.11 -12.84 -9.94
N MET A 82 0.49 -11.59 -10.14
CA MET A 82 1.36 -10.89 -9.20
C MET A 82 0.50 -10.29 -8.09
N GLU A 83 0.91 -10.48 -6.84
CA GLU A 83 0.40 -9.75 -5.69
C GLU A 83 1.51 -8.95 -5.04
N GLY A 84 1.18 -7.74 -4.62
CA GLY A 84 2.09 -6.81 -4.00
C GLY A 84 2.74 -7.32 -2.72
N SER A 85 3.89 -6.74 -2.39
CA SER A 85 4.59 -7.04 -1.14
C SER A 85 3.99 -6.21 0.01
N ILE A 86 3.03 -6.78 0.74
CA ILE A 86 2.50 -6.18 1.98
C ILE A 86 3.59 -6.08 3.07
N GLY A 87 4.63 -6.93 3.00
CA GLY A 87 5.72 -6.96 3.99
C GLY A 87 6.82 -5.91 3.77
N GLY A 88 6.63 -4.91 2.92
CA GLY A 88 7.63 -3.86 2.66
C GLY A 88 8.88 -4.30 1.89
N SER A 89 9.02 -5.58 1.53
CA SER A 89 10.17 -6.13 0.80
C SER A 89 10.31 -5.61 -0.64
N GLY A 90 9.25 -5.03 -1.22
CA GLY A 90 9.23 -4.58 -2.62
C GLY A 90 9.24 -5.70 -3.66
N ILE A 91 9.26 -6.98 -3.26
CA ILE A 91 9.31 -8.13 -4.17
C ILE A 91 7.88 -8.63 -4.43
N PRO A 92 7.37 -8.60 -5.68
CA PRO A 92 6.05 -9.13 -5.98
C PRO A 92 6.00 -10.63 -5.74
N ARG A 93 4.89 -11.10 -5.14
CA ARG A 93 4.65 -12.52 -4.95
C ARG A 93 3.88 -13.06 -6.14
N LEU A 94 4.42 -14.13 -6.72
CA LEU A 94 3.70 -14.88 -7.74
C LEU A 94 2.73 -15.84 -7.04
N VAL A 95 1.43 -15.70 -7.31
CA VAL A 95 0.38 -16.52 -6.71
C VAL A 95 -0.49 -17.11 -7.80
N TRP A 96 -1.02 -18.31 -7.55
CA TRP A 96 -1.90 -18.97 -8.51
C TRP A 96 -3.22 -18.19 -8.63
N LYS A 97 -3.75 -18.04 -9.85
CA LYS A 97 -4.98 -17.27 -10.09
C LYS A 97 -6.21 -17.82 -9.37
N TRP A 98 -6.23 -19.12 -9.09
CA TRP A 98 -7.28 -19.79 -8.32
C TRP A 98 -7.10 -19.68 -6.81
N SER A 99 -5.99 -19.11 -6.33
CA SER A 99 -5.85 -18.79 -4.91
C SER A 99 -6.85 -17.69 -4.54
N PRO A 100 -7.55 -17.81 -3.39
CA PRO A 100 -8.48 -16.79 -2.92
C PRO A 100 -7.81 -15.41 -2.93
N ARG A 101 -8.49 -14.38 -3.44
CA ARG A 101 -7.99 -13.01 -3.30
C ARG A 101 -8.04 -12.65 -1.82
N ARG A 102 -6.99 -11.98 -1.35
CA ARG A 102 -7.03 -11.30 -0.05
C ARG A 102 -7.93 -10.07 -0.22
N GLU A 103 -9.24 -10.25 -0.11
CA GLU A 103 -10.23 -9.17 -0.21
C GLU A 103 -10.47 -8.45 1.13
N GLY A 104 -9.58 -8.66 2.10
CA GLY A 104 -9.86 -8.38 3.50
C GLY A 104 -10.81 -9.45 4.08
N PRO A 105 -11.29 -9.26 5.33
CA PRO A 105 -12.25 -10.17 5.93
C PRO A 105 -13.52 -10.18 5.08
N ALA A 106 -13.91 -11.34 4.56
CA ALA A 106 -15.11 -11.49 3.74
C ALA A 106 -16.41 -11.15 4.50
N ARG A 107 -16.33 -11.09 5.83
CA ARG A 107 -17.44 -10.75 6.72
C ARG A 107 -17.64 -9.23 6.76
N ALA A 108 -18.88 -8.80 6.61
CA ALA A 108 -19.28 -7.42 6.87
C ALA A 108 -18.78 -6.98 8.25
N LEU A 109 -18.35 -5.73 8.35
CA LEU A 109 -17.96 -5.14 9.63
C LEU A 109 -19.14 -5.23 10.59
N LYS A 110 -18.96 -5.96 11.70
CA LYS A 110 -19.99 -6.04 12.73
C LYS A 110 -19.88 -4.78 13.58
N LEU A 111 -20.76 -3.82 13.30
CA LEU A 111 -20.95 -2.67 14.17
C LEU A 111 -21.68 -3.13 15.42
N GLU A 112 -21.15 -2.75 16.58
CA GLU A 112 -21.86 -2.95 17.82
C GLU A 112 -22.75 -1.72 18.06
N PRO A 113 -24.06 -1.92 18.36
CA PRO A 113 -24.97 -0.80 18.57
C PRO A 113 -24.45 0.10 19.70
N GLU A 114 -24.59 1.40 19.45
CA GLU A 114 -24.22 2.48 20.35
C GLU A 114 -24.76 2.20 21.76
N ALA A 115 -23.88 1.82 22.69
CA ALA A 115 -24.17 2.06 24.09
C ALA A 115 -24.08 3.58 24.24
N ALA A 116 -25.24 4.24 24.23
CA ALA A 116 -25.39 5.69 24.25
C ALA A 116 -24.28 6.36 25.08
N SER A 117 -23.23 6.80 24.40
CA SER A 117 -22.22 7.65 25.01
C SER A 117 -22.85 9.04 24.99
N PRO A 118 -22.94 9.75 26.11
CA PRO A 118 -23.62 11.03 26.15
C PRO A 118 -23.02 11.94 25.08
N ALA A 119 -23.86 12.38 24.15
CA ALA A 119 -23.48 13.31 23.09
C ALA A 119 -22.75 14.49 23.74
N GLN A 120 -21.44 14.57 23.53
CA GLN A 120 -20.68 15.74 23.96
C GLN A 120 -21.10 16.90 23.05
N PRO A 121 -21.41 18.08 23.62
CA PRO A 121 -21.89 19.20 22.85
C PRO A 121 -20.88 19.59 21.77
N ALA A 122 -21.40 19.92 20.58
CA ALA A 122 -20.65 20.46 19.46
C ALA A 122 -19.99 21.79 19.87
N GLY A 123 -18.75 21.68 20.34
CA GLY A 123 -17.85 22.78 20.66
C GLY A 123 -16.42 22.30 20.40
N ALA A 124 -15.44 23.20 20.41
CA ALA A 124 -14.05 22.82 20.22
C ALA A 124 -13.62 21.84 21.33
N VAL A 125 -13.60 20.54 21.04
CA VAL A 125 -13.17 19.50 21.97
C VAL A 125 -11.64 19.52 21.98
N PRO A 126 -11.00 19.88 23.11
CA PRO A 126 -9.55 19.78 23.23
C PRO A 126 -9.14 18.31 23.08
N LEU A 127 -8.02 18.08 22.41
CA LEU A 127 -7.49 16.73 22.28
C LEU A 127 -7.18 16.15 23.66
N PRO A 128 -7.62 14.93 23.97
CA PRO A 128 -7.29 14.27 25.23
C PRO A 128 -5.78 14.08 25.41
N GLU A 129 -5.33 14.00 26.66
CA GLU A 129 -3.94 13.65 26.97
C GLU A 129 -3.59 12.29 26.37
N GLY A 130 -2.44 12.21 25.66
CA GLY A 130 -2.02 11.01 24.95
C GLY A 130 -2.67 10.80 23.58
N ALA A 131 -3.41 11.78 23.04
CA ALA A 131 -3.94 11.71 21.68
C ALA A 131 -2.83 11.62 20.62
N PHE A 132 -3.12 10.87 19.54
CA PHE A 132 -2.29 10.75 18.35
C PHE A 132 -3.16 11.07 17.12
N PRO A 133 -3.57 12.33 16.95
CA PRO A 133 -4.72 12.70 16.12
C PRO A 133 -4.45 12.69 14.62
N GLN A 134 -3.21 12.60 14.18
CA GLN A 134 -2.82 12.75 12.78
C GLN A 134 -1.58 11.93 12.46
N PHE A 135 -1.25 11.85 11.17
CA PHE A 135 -0.04 11.18 10.71
C PHE A 135 1.21 11.74 11.42
N LEU A 136 2.04 10.85 11.97
CA LEU A 136 3.21 11.19 12.80
C LEU A 136 2.89 11.92 14.12
N GLY A 137 1.64 11.92 14.57
CA GLY A 137 1.26 12.37 15.91
C GLY A 137 0.97 13.86 16.02
N PRO A 138 0.72 14.37 17.24
CA PRO A 138 0.25 15.74 17.46
C PRO A 138 1.19 16.79 16.85
N ASP A 139 2.51 16.58 16.97
CA ASP A 139 3.53 17.49 16.44
C ASP A 139 4.13 17.03 15.10
N ARG A 140 3.59 15.95 14.51
CA ARG A 140 4.08 15.34 13.25
C ARG A 140 5.55 14.89 13.30
N SER A 141 6.06 14.60 14.50
CA SER A 141 7.44 14.17 14.74
C SER A 141 7.63 12.65 14.71
N GLY A 142 6.55 11.89 14.81
CA GLY A 142 6.58 10.43 14.98
C GLY A 142 7.03 9.99 16.37
N ILE A 143 7.07 10.92 17.34
CA ILE A 143 7.59 10.68 18.70
C ILE A 143 6.45 10.85 19.72
N LEU A 144 6.36 9.91 20.65
CA LEU A 144 5.57 10.02 21.87
C LEU A 144 6.51 10.17 23.06
N THR A 145 6.26 11.16 23.92
CA THR A 145 7.04 11.42 25.13
C THR A 145 6.21 11.12 26.38
N GLY A 146 6.88 10.89 27.52
CA GLY A 146 6.18 10.71 28.81
C GLY A 146 5.51 9.35 29.03
N ILE A 147 5.65 8.40 28.10
CA ILE A 147 5.08 7.04 28.24
C ILE A 147 6.16 6.08 28.80
N PRO A 148 6.02 5.57 30.03
CA PRO A 148 6.94 4.56 30.55
C PRO A 148 6.67 3.21 29.88
N LEU A 149 7.55 2.82 28.95
CA LEU A 149 7.51 1.51 28.31
C LEU A 149 8.50 0.57 28.97
N ARG A 150 8.04 -0.64 29.31
CA ARG A 150 8.95 -1.74 29.63
C ARG A 150 9.71 -2.15 28.38
N CYS A 151 11.03 -2.27 28.48
CA CYS A 151 11.90 -2.68 27.37
C CYS A 151 12.44 -4.11 27.54
N ASP A 152 12.14 -4.79 28.64
CA ASP A 152 12.60 -6.15 28.97
C ASP A 152 11.72 -7.23 28.32
N TRP A 153 11.46 -7.13 27.02
CA TRP A 153 10.46 -7.97 26.32
C TRP A 153 10.80 -9.46 26.32
N ASP A 154 12.06 -9.85 26.55
CA ASP A 154 12.46 -11.24 26.70
C ASP A 154 11.90 -11.88 27.99
N ARG A 155 11.73 -11.09 29.06
CA ARG A 155 11.23 -11.55 30.36
C ARG A 155 9.75 -11.21 30.55
N SER A 156 9.36 -10.03 30.08
CA SER A 156 8.05 -9.44 30.29
C SER A 156 7.45 -9.03 28.94
N PRO A 157 7.12 -9.98 28.05
CA PRO A 157 6.59 -9.65 26.73
C PRO A 157 5.25 -8.90 26.85
N PRO A 158 4.96 -7.96 25.94
CA PRO A 158 3.69 -7.24 25.93
C PRO A 158 2.53 -8.22 25.76
N LYS A 159 1.47 -8.00 26.54
CA LYS A 159 0.23 -8.79 26.43
C LYS A 159 -0.65 -8.20 25.34
N ALA A 160 -1.08 -9.04 24.39
CA ALA A 160 -2.09 -8.65 23.42
C ALA A 160 -3.42 -8.37 24.15
N ILE A 161 -3.91 -7.13 24.05
CA ILE A 161 -5.18 -6.73 24.69
C ILE A 161 -6.37 -7.16 23.81
N TRP A 162 -6.27 -6.94 22.50
CA TRP A 162 -7.26 -7.39 21.52
C TRP A 162 -6.61 -7.57 20.14
N ARG A 163 -7.35 -8.23 19.25
CA ARG A 163 -6.97 -8.39 17.83
C ARG A 163 -8.22 -8.34 16.96
N GLN A 164 -8.24 -7.41 16.01
CA GLN A 164 -9.39 -7.18 15.15
C GLN A 164 -9.04 -7.47 13.68
N PRO A 165 -9.85 -8.26 12.95
CA PRO A 165 -9.71 -8.39 11.50
C PRO A 165 -10.13 -7.07 10.79
N ILE A 166 -9.15 -6.39 10.22
CA ILE A 166 -9.35 -5.15 9.45
C ILE A 166 -9.33 -5.42 7.93
N GLY A 167 -9.95 -4.54 7.16
CA GLY A 167 -9.94 -4.56 5.69
C GLY A 167 -8.56 -4.27 5.08
N LEU A 168 -8.50 -4.19 3.75
CA LEU A 168 -7.26 -3.89 3.04
C LEU A 168 -6.92 -2.41 3.16
N GLY A 169 -5.66 -2.05 3.34
CA GLY A 169 -5.26 -0.66 3.38
C GLY A 169 -3.90 -0.49 4.03
N TRP A 170 -3.42 0.74 4.00
CA TRP A 170 -2.12 1.16 4.53
C TRP A 170 -2.24 2.33 5.51
N SER A 171 -3.47 2.74 5.81
CA SER A 171 -3.77 3.80 6.76
C SER A 171 -3.23 3.43 8.15
N ALA A 172 -2.60 4.39 8.82
CA ALA A 172 -2.35 4.26 10.26
C ALA A 172 -3.64 4.53 11.05
N PHE A 173 -3.55 4.42 12.37
CA PHE A 173 -4.61 4.86 13.26
C PHE A 173 -4.38 6.30 13.69
N ALA A 174 -5.42 7.12 13.62
CA ALA A 174 -5.53 8.36 14.37
C ALA A 174 -6.32 8.09 15.65
N VAL A 175 -5.79 8.54 16.79
CA VAL A 175 -6.34 8.24 18.11
C VAL A 175 -6.70 9.51 18.86
N SER A 176 -7.93 9.57 19.37
CA SER A 176 -8.43 10.63 20.24
C SER A 176 -9.31 10.00 21.32
N GLY A 177 -8.89 10.09 22.58
CA GLY A 177 -9.62 9.51 23.71
C GLY A 177 -9.82 7.99 23.56
N GLN A 178 -11.08 7.57 23.38
CA GLN A 178 -11.44 6.15 23.20
C GLN A 178 -11.58 5.74 21.73
N HIS A 179 -11.42 6.66 20.79
CA HIS A 179 -11.57 6.40 19.36
C HIS A 179 -10.21 6.11 18.72
N ALA A 180 -10.14 5.00 18.01
CA ALA A 180 -9.05 4.63 17.12
C ALA A 180 -9.61 4.55 15.69
N ILE A 181 -9.32 5.56 14.87
CA ILE A 181 -9.93 5.75 13.55
C ILE A 181 -8.89 5.45 12.46
N THR A 182 -9.28 4.66 11.48
CA THR A 182 -8.43 4.29 10.34
C THR A 182 -9.25 4.14 9.06
N GLN A 183 -8.58 3.99 7.92
CA GLN A 183 -9.22 3.69 6.65
C GLN A 183 -8.91 2.25 6.21
N GLU A 184 -9.93 1.56 5.70
CA GLU A 184 -9.80 0.19 5.19
C GLU A 184 -10.70 -0.01 3.96
N GLN A 185 -10.40 -1.01 3.13
CA GLN A 185 -11.20 -1.38 1.98
C GLN A 185 -11.75 -2.78 2.16
N ARG A 186 -13.07 -2.92 2.00
CA ARG A 186 -13.77 -4.21 2.03
C ARG A 186 -14.52 -4.36 0.73
N ARG A 187 -14.06 -5.28 -0.12
CA ARG A 187 -14.61 -5.49 -1.47
C ARG A 187 -14.63 -4.17 -2.26
N GLU A 188 -15.79 -3.73 -2.74
CA GLU A 188 -15.94 -2.56 -3.61
C GLU A 188 -16.07 -1.23 -2.85
N ASP A 189 -15.75 -1.24 -1.57
CA ASP A 189 -15.99 -0.13 -0.68
C ASP A 189 -14.70 0.29 0.05
N GLU A 190 -14.36 1.58 -0.03
CA GLU A 190 -13.44 2.23 0.91
C GLU A 190 -14.23 2.72 2.13
N LEU A 191 -13.72 2.42 3.32
CA LEU A 191 -14.37 2.72 4.59
C LEU A 191 -13.45 3.57 5.46
N ILE A 192 -14.06 4.48 6.22
CA ILE A 192 -13.46 5.13 7.39
C ILE A 192 -14.12 4.49 8.61
N VAL A 193 -13.33 3.87 9.48
CA VAL A 193 -13.84 3.03 10.57
C VAL A 193 -13.28 3.52 11.89
N CYS A 194 -14.18 3.68 12.88
CA CYS A 194 -13.82 3.93 14.25
C CYS A 194 -13.91 2.65 15.07
N TYR A 195 -12.82 2.34 15.77
CA TYR A 195 -12.74 1.27 16.74
C TYR A 195 -12.62 1.86 18.15
N GLU A 196 -13.21 1.17 19.12
CA GLU A 196 -13.02 1.45 20.54
C GLU A 196 -11.61 1.01 20.95
N LEU A 197 -10.75 1.95 21.34
CA LEU A 197 -9.34 1.73 21.65
C LEU A 197 -9.09 0.61 22.67
N PRO A 198 -9.80 0.49 23.80
CA PRO A 198 -9.54 -0.58 24.78
C PRO A 198 -10.00 -1.98 24.35
N THR A 199 -10.94 -2.11 23.41
CA THR A 199 -11.57 -3.41 23.08
C THR A 199 -11.38 -3.86 21.63
N GLY A 200 -11.07 -2.93 20.72
CA GLY A 200 -11.01 -3.16 19.28
C GLY A 200 -12.39 -3.34 18.62
N ARG A 201 -13.49 -3.09 19.33
CA ARG A 201 -14.85 -3.17 18.79
C ARG A 201 -15.09 -2.05 17.77
N ALA A 202 -15.69 -2.35 16.64
CA ALA A 202 -16.09 -1.34 15.67
C ALA A 202 -17.32 -0.58 16.19
N LEU A 203 -17.18 0.73 16.36
CA LEU A 203 -18.24 1.62 16.85
C LEU A 203 -19.10 2.12 15.69
N TRP A 204 -18.46 2.67 14.66
CA TRP A 204 -19.11 3.15 13.46
C TRP A 204 -18.22 2.97 12.24
N ALA A 205 -18.83 3.00 11.05
CA ALA A 205 -18.12 3.04 9.78
C ALA A 205 -18.86 3.92 8.78
N HIS A 206 -18.11 4.77 8.08
CA HIS A 206 -18.55 5.49 6.90
C HIS A 206 -18.05 4.78 5.65
N THR A 207 -18.88 4.71 4.61
CA THR A 207 -18.61 3.87 3.42
C THR A 207 -18.72 4.72 2.15
N ASN A 208 -17.66 4.70 1.35
CA ASN A 208 -17.65 5.19 -0.01
C ASN A 208 -17.67 4.02 -0.99
N ARG A 209 -18.61 4.03 -1.93
CA ARG A 209 -18.77 2.96 -2.94
C ARG A 209 -17.74 3.10 -4.08
N VAL A 210 -16.48 2.96 -3.73
CA VAL A 210 -15.32 3.07 -4.61
C VAL A 210 -14.28 2.02 -4.23
N ARG A 211 -13.47 1.61 -5.20
CA ARG A 211 -12.40 0.65 -4.99
C ARG A 211 -11.10 1.15 -5.59
N PHE A 212 -10.06 1.22 -4.79
CA PHE A 212 -8.69 1.38 -5.26
C PHE A 212 -7.98 0.03 -5.33
N SER A 213 -7.29 -0.22 -6.45
CA SER A 213 -6.50 -1.43 -6.64
C SER A 213 -5.18 -1.12 -7.33
N GLU A 214 -4.09 -1.64 -6.77
CA GLU A 214 -2.75 -1.52 -7.32
C GLU A 214 -2.00 -2.84 -7.11
N THR A 215 -1.38 -3.35 -8.18
CA THR A 215 -0.85 -4.72 -8.23
C THR A 215 0.34 -4.94 -7.30
N LEU A 216 1.21 -3.94 -7.14
CA LEU A 216 2.46 -4.01 -6.39
C LEU A 216 2.34 -3.44 -4.98
N GLY A 217 1.59 -2.35 -4.81
CA GLY A 217 1.40 -1.60 -3.59
C GLY A 217 0.18 -2.06 -2.80
N GLY A 218 -0.58 -3.03 -3.31
CA GLY A 218 -1.77 -3.55 -2.67
C GLY A 218 -2.97 -2.59 -2.74
N ASP A 219 -4.13 -3.15 -2.44
CA ASP A 219 -5.42 -2.48 -2.57
C ASP A 219 -5.77 -1.64 -1.32
N GLY A 220 -6.67 -0.68 -1.52
CA GLY A 220 -7.28 0.10 -0.45
C GLY A 220 -6.61 1.43 -0.11
N PRO A 221 -7.21 2.19 0.82
CA PRO A 221 -6.80 3.53 1.18
C PRO A 221 -5.45 3.55 1.89
N ARG A 222 -4.71 4.64 1.70
CA ARG A 222 -3.32 4.77 2.20
C ARG A 222 -3.10 5.92 3.17
N ALA A 223 -3.86 7.00 3.00
CA ALA A 223 -3.75 8.16 3.88
C ALA A 223 -4.22 7.82 5.29
N THR A 224 -3.65 8.50 6.29
CA THR A 224 -4.12 8.44 7.68
C THR A 224 -5.11 9.57 7.91
N PRO A 225 -6.26 9.33 8.57
CA PRO A 225 -7.19 10.39 8.93
C PRO A 225 -6.54 11.43 9.86
N THR A 226 -7.10 12.64 9.86
CA THR A 226 -6.73 13.70 10.80
C THR A 226 -7.93 14.05 11.66
N LEU A 227 -7.76 14.04 12.97
CA LEU A 227 -8.78 14.37 13.97
C LEU A 227 -8.58 15.80 14.44
N HIS A 228 -9.62 16.61 14.36
CA HIS A 228 -9.57 17.98 14.83
C HIS A 228 -10.96 18.46 15.26
N GLN A 229 -11.08 18.97 16.49
CA GLN A 229 -12.31 19.57 17.02
C GLN A 229 -13.57 18.69 16.83
N GLY A 230 -13.47 17.39 17.10
CA GLY A 230 -14.58 16.45 16.95
C GLY A 230 -14.93 16.09 15.50
N CYS A 231 -14.07 16.45 14.54
CA CYS A 231 -14.21 16.08 13.13
C CYS A 231 -13.09 15.13 12.69
N VAL A 232 -13.42 14.24 11.74
CA VAL A 232 -12.52 13.31 11.08
C VAL A 232 -12.35 13.73 9.63
N TYR A 233 -11.14 14.10 9.24
CA TYR A 233 -10.80 14.41 7.85
C TYR A 233 -10.06 13.23 7.24
N ALA A 234 -10.60 12.64 6.17
CA ALA A 234 -10.06 11.43 5.57
C ALA A 234 -9.98 11.53 4.05
N MET A 235 -8.85 11.13 3.48
CA MET A 235 -8.61 11.08 2.04
C MET A 235 -8.56 9.62 1.58
N GLY A 236 -9.56 9.18 0.83
CA GLY A 236 -9.59 7.86 0.20
C GLY A 236 -8.52 7.74 -0.90
N ALA A 237 -8.10 6.53 -1.24
CA ALA A 237 -7.08 6.36 -2.28
C ALA A 237 -7.59 6.74 -3.68
N THR A 238 -8.90 6.83 -3.85
CA THR A 238 -9.58 7.28 -5.07
C THR A 238 -9.76 8.80 -5.17
N GLY A 239 -9.41 9.58 -4.14
CA GLY A 239 -9.50 11.05 -4.17
C GLY A 239 -10.76 11.64 -3.55
N ILE A 240 -11.58 10.84 -2.87
CA ILE A 240 -12.69 11.35 -2.06
C ILE A 240 -12.12 11.88 -0.74
N LEU A 241 -12.37 13.16 -0.46
CA LEU A 241 -12.06 13.82 0.81
C LEU A 241 -13.35 13.97 1.61
N ASP A 242 -13.42 13.29 2.76
CA ASP A 242 -14.56 13.35 3.66
C ASP A 242 -14.24 14.09 4.95
N CYS A 243 -15.27 14.77 5.47
CA CYS A 243 -15.32 15.26 6.83
C CYS A 243 -16.50 14.60 7.56
N LEU A 244 -16.21 13.90 8.65
CA LEU A 244 -17.20 13.19 9.46
C LEU A 244 -17.21 13.72 10.89
N GLU A 245 -18.33 13.59 11.58
CA GLU A 245 -18.40 13.73 13.04
C GLU A 245 -17.66 12.56 13.70
N GLU A 246 -16.71 12.84 14.58
CA GLU A 246 -15.86 11.82 15.24
C GLU A 246 -16.68 10.85 16.10
N ALA A 247 -17.72 11.34 16.78
CA ALA A 247 -18.53 10.55 17.69
C ALA A 247 -19.39 9.51 16.98
N THR A 248 -19.94 9.84 15.80
CA THR A 248 -20.99 9.03 15.14
C THR A 248 -20.59 8.49 13.78
N GLY A 249 -19.54 9.04 13.15
CA GLY A 249 -19.20 8.78 11.76
C GLY A 249 -20.15 9.41 10.75
N LYS A 250 -21.06 10.30 11.20
CA LYS A 250 -22.00 10.99 10.32
C LYS A 250 -21.25 11.93 9.39
N LEU A 251 -21.57 11.85 8.10
CA LEU A 251 -21.01 12.73 7.08
C LEU A 251 -21.42 14.19 7.32
N ILE A 252 -20.43 15.08 7.40
CA ILE A 252 -20.60 16.54 7.43
C ILE A 252 -20.53 17.07 6.00
N TRP A 253 -19.46 16.74 5.27
CA TRP A 253 -19.30 17.06 3.85
C TRP A 253 -18.36 16.06 3.17
N SER A 254 -18.48 15.93 1.83
CA SER A 254 -17.62 15.09 0.98
C SER A 254 -17.26 15.83 -0.31
N ARG A 255 -16.05 15.62 -0.82
CA ARG A 255 -15.54 16.22 -2.07
C ARG A 255 -14.81 15.21 -2.94
N ASP A 256 -15.13 15.22 -4.24
CA ASP A 256 -14.34 14.48 -5.24
C ASP A 256 -13.20 15.38 -5.71
N VAL A 257 -12.09 15.34 -4.99
CA VAL A 257 -10.95 16.25 -5.21
C VAL A 257 -10.38 16.10 -6.63
N LEU A 258 -10.41 14.89 -7.20
CA LEU A 258 -9.89 14.64 -8.54
C LEU A 258 -10.89 15.10 -9.60
N GLY A 259 -12.16 14.74 -9.46
CA GLY A 259 -13.22 15.13 -10.38
C GLY A 259 -13.42 16.65 -10.45
N GLU A 260 -13.48 17.33 -9.30
CA GLU A 260 -13.66 18.78 -9.19
C GLU A 260 -12.53 19.58 -9.84
N ASN A 261 -11.32 19.00 -9.90
CA ASN A 261 -10.13 19.65 -10.44
C ASN A 261 -9.69 19.10 -11.80
N HIS A 262 -10.47 18.20 -12.41
CA HIS A 262 -10.17 17.54 -13.68
C HIS A 262 -8.79 16.82 -13.68
N LEU A 263 -8.45 16.17 -12.58
CA LEU A 263 -7.17 15.48 -12.40
C LEU A 263 -7.34 13.96 -12.51
N SER A 264 -6.32 13.30 -13.06
CA SER A 264 -6.24 11.83 -13.00
C SER A 264 -5.66 11.38 -11.67
N ASN A 265 -6.08 10.20 -11.20
CA ASN A 265 -5.51 9.64 -9.97
C ASN A 265 -4.04 9.23 -10.19
N LEU A 266 -3.28 9.16 -9.09
CA LEU A 266 -1.91 8.68 -9.09
C LEU A 266 -1.89 7.16 -9.27
N SER A 267 -0.85 6.63 -9.91
CA SER A 267 -0.68 5.17 -10.10
C SER A 267 -0.73 4.41 -8.77
N TRP A 268 -0.21 5.02 -7.70
CA TRP A 268 -0.20 4.46 -6.35
C TRP A 268 -1.36 4.92 -5.48
N GLY A 269 -2.34 5.64 -6.03
CA GLY A 269 -3.46 6.23 -5.30
C GLY A 269 -3.04 7.39 -4.40
N LYS A 270 -4.03 8.00 -3.74
CA LYS A 270 -3.81 9.11 -2.81
C LYS A 270 -3.29 8.59 -1.47
N SER A 271 -2.10 9.05 -1.08
CA SER A 271 -1.43 8.67 0.18
C SER A 271 -1.19 9.82 1.15
N CYS A 272 -1.41 11.07 0.72
CA CYS A 272 -1.22 12.24 1.58
C CYS A 272 -2.39 12.36 2.57
N SER A 273 -2.09 12.18 3.85
CA SER A 273 -2.98 12.47 4.97
C SER A 273 -3.42 13.94 4.95
N PRO A 274 -4.72 14.26 5.15
CA PRO A 274 -5.20 15.64 5.18
C PRO A 274 -4.47 16.47 6.24
N LEU A 275 -4.01 17.65 5.84
CA LEU A 275 -3.28 18.56 6.72
C LEU A 275 -4.21 19.70 7.14
N LEU A 276 -4.47 19.82 8.44
CA LEU A 276 -5.19 20.98 8.98
C LEU A 276 -4.21 22.12 9.21
N ALA A 277 -4.53 23.28 8.63
CA ALA A 277 -3.81 24.53 8.76
C ALA A 277 -4.82 25.66 8.93
N GLN A 278 -4.96 26.15 10.18
CA GLN A 278 -6.02 27.09 10.56
C GLN A 278 -7.39 26.48 10.21
N ASP A 279 -8.24 27.22 9.48
CA ASP A 279 -9.58 26.79 9.09
C ASP A 279 -9.58 26.03 7.75
N LEU A 280 -8.41 25.59 7.28
CA LEU A 280 -8.25 24.89 6.01
C LEU A 280 -7.81 23.44 6.20
N VAL A 281 -8.38 22.57 5.39
CA VAL A 281 -7.85 21.23 5.13
C VAL A 281 -7.13 21.23 3.80
N VAL A 282 -5.84 20.91 3.83
CA VAL A 282 -4.94 20.91 2.68
C VAL A 282 -4.65 19.47 2.29
N VAL A 283 -4.78 19.18 1.00
CA VAL A 283 -4.56 17.87 0.40
C VAL A 283 -3.77 18.00 -0.89
N THR A 284 -3.19 16.90 -1.36
CA THR A 284 -2.54 16.89 -2.68
C THR A 284 -3.55 16.68 -3.80
N GLY A 285 -3.26 17.23 -4.99
CA GLY A 285 -3.98 16.93 -6.22
C GLY A 285 -3.60 15.59 -6.85
N GLY A 286 -4.13 15.30 -8.03
CA GLY A 286 -3.77 14.15 -8.84
C GLY A 286 -2.54 14.38 -9.73
N GLU A 287 -2.46 13.65 -10.82
CA GLU A 287 -1.37 13.75 -11.79
C GLU A 287 -1.48 15.05 -12.62
N GLN A 288 -0.60 16.02 -12.35
CA GLN A 288 -0.34 17.15 -13.25
C GLN A 288 1.01 17.84 -12.97
N ARG A 289 1.43 18.73 -13.87
CA ARG A 289 2.70 19.48 -13.78
C ARG A 289 2.66 20.75 -12.91
N GLU A 290 1.50 21.39 -12.71
CA GLU A 290 1.48 22.79 -12.21
C GLU A 290 0.90 23.00 -10.79
N LYS A 291 -0.24 22.41 -10.40
CA LYS A 291 -0.77 22.53 -9.01
C LYS A 291 -0.80 21.18 -8.30
N THR A 292 -0.04 21.06 -7.22
CA THR A 292 0.05 19.80 -6.46
C THR A 292 -0.68 19.85 -5.11
N LEU A 293 -1.09 21.04 -4.65
CA LEU A 293 -1.80 21.26 -3.39
C LEU A 293 -3.14 21.95 -3.64
N LEU A 294 -4.16 21.50 -2.90
CA LEU A 294 -5.52 22.00 -2.92
C LEU A 294 -5.95 22.24 -1.48
N ALA A 295 -6.71 23.31 -1.24
CA ALA A 295 -7.19 23.67 0.09
C ALA A 295 -8.71 23.82 0.06
N TYR A 296 -9.34 23.39 1.13
CA TYR A 296 -10.78 23.48 1.34
C TYR A 296 -11.03 24.05 2.74
N GLU A 297 -12.10 24.83 2.90
CA GLU A 297 -12.58 25.24 4.22
C GLU A 297 -12.91 24.00 5.06
N ALA A 298 -12.31 23.85 6.23
CA ALA A 298 -12.44 22.67 7.09
C ALA A 298 -13.89 22.44 7.56
N ALA A 299 -14.66 23.52 7.77
CA ALA A 299 -16.04 23.45 8.23
C ALA A 299 -17.05 23.08 7.13
N THR A 300 -16.80 23.48 5.88
CA THR A 300 -17.81 23.43 4.81
C THR A 300 -17.39 22.58 3.60
N GLY A 301 -16.10 22.28 3.50
CA GLY A 301 -15.48 21.64 2.34
C GLY A 301 -15.50 22.53 1.09
N LYS A 302 -15.72 23.84 1.19
CA LYS A 302 -15.66 24.73 0.02
C LYS A 302 -14.21 24.90 -0.46
N PRO A 303 -13.93 24.77 -1.76
CA PRO A 303 -12.59 25.04 -2.31
C PRO A 303 -12.18 26.50 -2.10
N VAL A 304 -10.87 26.73 -1.92
CA VAL A 304 -10.25 28.07 -1.78
C VAL A 304 -9.39 28.41 -2.99
#